data_AF-A0A2D8RAJ0-F1
#
_entry.id   AF-A0A2D8RAJ0-F1
#
_cell.length_a   1.000
_cell.length_b   1.000
_cell.length_c   1.000
_cell.angle_alpha   90.00
_cell.angle_beta   90.00
_cell.angle_gamma   90.00
#
_symmetry.space_group_name_H-M   'P 1'
#
loop_
_entity.id
_entity.type
_entity.pdbx_description
1 polymer ?
#
loop_
_entity_poly.entity_id
_entity_poly.type
_entity_poly.pdbx_seq_one_letter_code
_entity_poly.pdbx_strand_id
1 'polypeptide(L)'
;MNLKKLLATVALLLPAGLSAQSISQSQIEQFQSLPRAQQEALASQYGVDLDSLGSSGQQSQRPREVQVVEPVSDMPDEERKQAQEEKQQEQKAAAKNGGLKPYGYDLFRGSPTTFAPVTEIPIPSEYTLGPGDVLRIQLWGKENQNLEL
;
A
#
# COMPACT_ATOMS: atom_id res chain seq x y z
N MET A 1 26.83 0.42 52.15
CA MET A 1 25.84 0.30 51.04
C MET A 1 25.11 -1.04 51.21
N ASN A 2 23.77 -1.04 51.13
CA ASN A 2 22.88 -1.93 51.90
C ASN A 2 22.46 -3.23 51.17
N LEU A 3 22.99 -4.39 51.59
CA LEU A 3 22.71 -5.72 51.01
C LEU A 3 21.29 -6.26 51.26
N LYS A 4 20.61 -5.79 52.32
CA LYS A 4 19.20 -6.16 52.60
C LYS A 4 18.21 -5.54 51.60
N LYS A 5 18.66 -4.55 50.84
CA LYS A 5 17.83 -3.86 49.84
C LYS A 5 17.84 -4.54 48.46
N LEU A 6 18.67 -5.57 48.25
CA LEU A 6 18.88 -6.20 46.94
C LEU A 6 18.10 -7.52 46.74
N LEU A 7 17.59 -8.13 47.82
CA LEU A 7 16.95 -9.45 47.78
C LEU A 7 15.41 -9.37 47.79
N ALA A 8 14.84 -8.29 48.32
CA ALA A 8 13.40 -8.03 48.26
C ALA A 8 12.92 -7.57 46.87
N THR A 9 13.83 -7.11 46.01
CA THR A 9 13.50 -6.50 44.72
C THR A 9 13.30 -7.49 43.57
N VAL A 10 13.70 -8.76 43.72
CA VAL A 10 13.64 -9.76 42.63
C VAL A 10 12.37 -10.62 42.67
N ALA A 11 11.69 -10.74 43.82
CA ALA A 11 10.56 -11.66 44.01
C ALA A 11 9.19 -11.10 43.56
N LEU A 12 9.11 -9.83 43.14
CA LEU A 12 7.85 -9.18 42.75
C LEU A 12 7.82 -8.84 41.24
N LEU A 13 8.38 -9.74 40.41
CA LEU A 13 8.56 -9.55 38.97
C LEU A 13 7.98 -10.72 38.15
N LEU A 14 6.94 -11.40 38.65
CA LEU A 14 6.14 -12.34 37.85
C LEU A 14 4.83 -11.68 37.37
N PRO A 15 4.65 -11.40 36.07
CA PRO A 15 3.36 -10.98 35.54
C PRO A 15 2.46 -12.21 35.30
N ALA A 16 1.31 -12.26 36.00
CA ALA A 16 0.20 -13.16 35.65
C ALA A 16 -0.62 -12.52 34.50
N GLY A 17 -0.94 -13.30 33.47
CA GLY A 17 -1.57 -12.82 32.23
C GLY A 17 -2.93 -12.16 32.44
N LEU A 18 -3.14 -11.02 31.78
CA LEU A 18 -4.37 -10.21 31.80
C LEU A 18 -5.37 -10.72 30.75
N SER A 19 -6.62 -11.00 31.13
CA SER A 19 -7.74 -11.19 30.19
C SER A 19 -8.36 -9.85 29.83
N ALA A 20 -8.49 -9.55 28.55
CA ALA A 20 -9.00 -8.26 28.07
C ALA A 20 -10.53 -8.14 28.22
N GLN A 21 -11.00 -7.20 29.04
CA GLN A 21 -12.42 -6.80 29.08
C GLN A 21 -12.72 -5.87 27.90
N SER A 22 -13.72 -6.21 27.08
CA SER A 22 -14.17 -5.36 25.98
C SER A 22 -15.29 -4.41 26.43
N ILE A 23 -15.40 -3.28 25.74
CA ILE A 23 -16.36 -2.19 26.03
C ILE A 23 -17.80 -2.66 25.71
N SER A 24 -18.79 -2.33 26.55
CA SER A 24 -20.20 -2.72 26.33
C SER A 24 -20.94 -1.75 25.39
N GLN A 25 -21.95 -2.25 24.66
CA GLN A 25 -22.68 -1.44 23.66
C GLN A 25 -23.33 -0.17 24.25
N SER A 26 -23.91 -0.28 25.44
CA SER A 26 -24.48 0.89 26.14
C SER A 26 -23.45 1.97 26.49
N GLN A 27 -22.18 1.59 26.74
CA GLN A 27 -21.10 2.54 27.00
C GLN A 27 -20.71 3.28 25.71
N ILE A 28 -20.78 2.60 24.57
CA ILE A 28 -20.51 3.20 23.26
C ILE A 28 -21.60 4.22 22.89
N GLU A 29 -22.87 3.89 23.12
CA GLU A 29 -23.99 4.81 22.89
C GLU A 29 -23.89 6.05 23.79
N GLN A 30 -23.55 5.85 25.07
CA GLN A 30 -23.33 6.95 25.98
C GLN A 30 -22.17 7.84 25.50
N PHE A 31 -21.06 7.25 25.06
CA PHE A 31 -19.94 7.99 24.48
C PHE A 31 -20.38 8.82 23.26
N GLN A 32 -21.14 8.23 22.34
CA GLN A 32 -21.64 8.92 21.15
C GLN A 32 -22.60 10.07 21.49
N SER A 33 -23.31 9.99 22.62
CA SER A 33 -24.21 11.05 23.09
C SER A 33 -23.50 12.27 23.71
N LEU A 34 -22.20 12.16 24.02
CA LEU A 34 -21.42 13.27 24.59
C LEU A 34 -21.11 14.36 23.54
N PRO A 35 -20.94 15.63 23.93
CA PRO A 35 -20.40 16.66 23.04
C PRO A 35 -19.01 16.29 22.51
N ARG A 36 -18.69 16.66 21.26
CA ARG A 36 -17.44 16.29 20.56
C ARG A 36 -16.16 16.61 21.36
N ALA A 37 -16.11 17.78 22.01
CA ALA A 37 -14.95 18.14 22.84
C ALA A 37 -14.74 17.19 24.03
N GLN A 38 -15.82 16.61 24.59
CA GLN A 38 -15.73 15.61 25.66
C GLN A 38 -15.40 14.22 25.12
N GLN A 39 -15.88 13.87 23.93
CA GLN A 39 -15.50 12.64 23.25
C GLN A 39 -14.00 12.60 22.98
N GLU A 40 -13.44 13.70 22.47
CA GLU A 40 -12.00 13.86 22.18
C GLU A 40 -11.15 13.81 23.46
N ALA A 41 -11.57 14.48 24.52
CA ALA A 41 -10.88 14.45 25.81
C ALA A 41 -10.88 13.04 26.44
N LEU A 42 -11.97 12.29 26.31
CA LEU A 42 -12.05 10.92 26.84
C LEU A 42 -11.29 9.92 25.96
N ALA A 43 -11.40 10.04 24.65
CA ALA A 43 -10.68 9.16 23.72
C ALA A 43 -9.15 9.34 23.84
N SER A 44 -8.67 10.58 23.97
CA SER A 44 -7.25 10.86 24.22
C SER A 44 -6.77 10.30 25.56
N GLN A 45 -7.61 10.30 26.60
CA GLN A 45 -7.28 9.67 27.89
C GLN A 45 -7.12 8.15 27.77
N TYR A 46 -7.91 7.49 26.92
CA TYR A 46 -7.81 6.05 26.66
C TYR A 46 -6.87 5.70 25.49
N GLY A 47 -6.18 6.69 24.91
CA GLY A 47 -5.21 6.50 23.83
C GLY A 47 -5.80 6.12 22.48
N VAL A 48 -7.05 6.53 22.20
CA VAL A 48 -7.76 6.27 20.94
C VAL A 48 -7.86 7.56 20.14
N ASP A 49 -7.31 7.57 18.92
CA ASP A 49 -7.44 8.71 18.00
C ASP A 49 -8.74 8.61 17.19
N LEU A 50 -9.72 9.47 17.46
CA LEU A 50 -11.01 9.49 16.76
C LEU A 50 -10.89 9.69 15.25
N ASP A 51 -9.90 10.47 14.79
CA ASP A 51 -9.65 10.71 13.37
C ASP A 51 -9.26 9.43 12.60
N SER A 52 -8.68 8.44 13.30
CA SER A 52 -8.36 7.13 12.72
C SER A 52 -9.60 6.25 12.49
N LEU A 53 -10.68 6.49 13.23
CA LEU A 53 -11.92 5.73 13.12
C LEU A 53 -12.81 6.23 11.97
N GLY A 54 -12.69 7.53 11.63
CA GLY A 54 -13.38 8.15 10.50
C GLY A 54 -12.99 7.61 9.11
N SER A 55 -11.89 6.85 9.01
CA SER A 55 -11.47 6.21 7.75
C SER A 55 -12.09 4.82 7.51
N SER A 56 -12.94 4.33 8.42
CA SER A 56 -13.59 3.00 8.31
C SER A 56 -14.83 2.98 7.40
N GLY A 57 -15.21 4.12 6.83
CA GLY A 57 -16.43 4.30 6.03
C GLY A 57 -16.21 4.97 4.68
N GLN A 58 -15.06 4.78 4.02
CA GLN A 58 -14.92 5.02 2.58
C GLN A 58 -13.63 4.35 2.13
N GLN A 59 -13.71 3.07 1.75
CA GLN A 59 -12.66 2.40 0.99
C GLN A 59 -12.67 2.95 -0.45
N SER A 60 -12.39 4.25 -0.59
CA SER A 60 -11.71 4.73 -1.78
C SER A 60 -10.34 4.10 -1.71
N GLN A 61 -10.16 3.02 -2.48
CA GLN A 61 -8.88 2.45 -2.79
C GLN A 61 -7.97 3.62 -3.20
N ARG A 62 -7.09 4.06 -2.29
CA ARG A 62 -5.90 4.78 -2.73
C ARG A 62 -5.25 3.89 -3.78
N PRO A 63 -4.94 4.40 -4.98
CA PRO A 63 -4.14 3.64 -5.93
C PRO A 63 -2.94 3.11 -5.17
N ARG A 64 -2.76 1.77 -5.20
CA ARG A 64 -1.51 1.18 -4.70
C ARG A 64 -0.42 1.89 -5.48
N GLU A 65 0.58 2.40 -4.75
CA GLU A 65 1.77 2.97 -5.34
C GLU A 65 2.28 1.98 -6.38
N VAL A 66 2.08 2.32 -7.65
CA VAL A 66 2.60 1.54 -8.76
C VAL A 66 4.09 1.49 -8.52
N GLN A 67 4.66 0.30 -8.43
CA GLN A 67 6.10 0.15 -8.37
C GLN A 67 6.64 0.71 -9.69
N VAL A 68 7.02 2.00 -9.63
CA VAL A 68 7.57 2.72 -10.76
C VAL A 68 8.82 1.95 -11.15
N VAL A 69 8.86 1.48 -12.39
CA VAL A 69 10.06 0.84 -12.92
C VAL A 69 11.17 1.87 -12.79
N GLU A 70 12.12 1.60 -11.89
CA GLU A 70 13.25 2.50 -11.68
C GLU A 70 13.98 2.67 -13.02
N PRO A 71 14.35 3.91 -13.38
CA PRO A 71 15.14 4.14 -14.58
C PRO A 71 16.46 3.36 -14.51
N VAL A 72 16.92 2.87 -15.66
CA VAL A 72 18.12 2.01 -15.87
C VAL A 72 19.41 2.52 -15.19
N SER A 73 19.43 3.76 -14.71
CA SER A 73 20.54 4.38 -13.96
C SER A 73 20.88 3.68 -12.65
N ASP A 74 19.93 3.00 -11.99
CA ASP A 74 20.13 2.41 -10.65
C ASP A 74 20.23 0.87 -10.65
N MET A 75 20.54 0.24 -11.79
CA MET A 75 20.83 -1.20 -11.81
C MET A 75 22.10 -1.54 -11.00
N PRO A 76 22.05 -2.48 -10.04
CA PRO A 76 23.22 -2.99 -9.31
C PRO A 76 24.33 -3.47 -10.24
N ASP A 77 25.60 -3.30 -9.83
CA ASP A 77 26.77 -3.65 -10.65
C ASP A 77 26.80 -5.12 -11.09
N GLU A 78 26.22 -6.02 -10.30
CA GLU A 78 26.13 -7.45 -10.63
C GLU A 78 25.14 -7.74 -11.77
N GLU A 79 24.00 -7.04 -11.83
CA GLU A 79 23.03 -7.16 -12.94
C GLU A 79 23.61 -6.60 -14.24
N ARG A 80 24.42 -5.54 -14.16
CA ARG A 80 25.14 -4.98 -15.32
C ARG A 80 26.16 -5.95 -15.90
N LYS A 81 26.91 -6.65 -15.03
CA LYS A 81 27.86 -7.69 -15.47
C LYS A 81 27.15 -8.85 -16.15
N GLN A 82 26.05 -9.33 -15.56
CA GLN A 82 25.23 -10.39 -16.15
C GLN A 82 24.68 -9.98 -17.53
N ALA A 83 24.10 -8.78 -17.64
CA ALA A 83 23.61 -8.26 -18.92
C ALA A 83 24.72 -8.10 -19.98
N GLN A 84 25.95 -7.79 -19.55
CA GLN A 84 27.10 -7.68 -20.45
C GLN A 84 27.62 -9.05 -20.91
N GLU A 85 27.60 -10.06 -20.03
CA GLU A 85 27.94 -11.44 -20.36
C GLU A 85 26.92 -12.06 -21.32
N GLU A 86 25.63 -11.83 -21.07
CA GLU A 86 24.53 -12.25 -21.97
C GLU A 86 24.68 -11.63 -23.36
N LYS A 87 24.97 -10.32 -23.45
CA LYS A 87 25.24 -9.65 -24.74
C LYS A 87 26.43 -10.26 -25.47
N GLN A 88 27.49 -10.65 -24.77
CA GLN A 88 28.65 -11.30 -25.38
C GLN A 88 28.31 -12.70 -25.89
N GLN A 89 27.49 -13.47 -25.16
CA GLN A 89 27.02 -14.78 -25.60
C GLN A 89 26.10 -14.65 -26.82
N GLU A 90 25.20 -13.66 -26.82
CA GLU A 90 24.32 -13.35 -27.96
C GLU A 90 25.14 -13.01 -29.21
N GLN A 91 26.16 -12.17 -29.09
CA GLN A 91 27.05 -11.82 -30.21
C GLN A 91 27.82 -13.03 -30.74
N LYS A 92 28.30 -13.91 -29.85
CA LYS A 92 28.96 -15.17 -30.26
C LYS A 92 27.98 -16.11 -30.98
N ALA A 93 26.72 -16.17 -30.54
CA ALA A 93 25.69 -16.96 -31.20
C ALA A 93 25.30 -16.37 -32.56
N ALA A 94 25.18 -15.05 -32.67
CA ALA A 94 24.91 -14.36 -33.93
C ALA A 94 26.07 -14.52 -34.92
N ALA A 95 27.33 -14.48 -34.46
CA ALA A 95 28.52 -14.67 -35.31
C ALA A 95 28.52 -16.04 -36.01
N LYS A 96 27.97 -17.08 -35.37
CA LYS A 96 27.79 -18.41 -36.00
C LYS A 96 26.77 -18.40 -37.14
N ASN A 97 25.86 -17.43 -37.15
CA ASN A 97 24.83 -17.24 -38.17
C ASN A 97 25.13 -16.01 -39.06
N GLY A 98 26.41 -15.75 -39.34
CA GLY A 98 26.80 -14.63 -40.21
C GLY A 98 26.49 -13.24 -39.64
N GLY A 99 26.36 -13.13 -38.31
CA GLY A 99 26.00 -11.91 -37.60
C GLY A 99 24.49 -11.65 -37.51
N LEU A 100 23.65 -12.55 -38.07
CA LEU A 100 22.20 -12.39 -38.05
C LEU A 100 21.59 -12.94 -36.76
N LYS A 101 20.69 -12.17 -36.17
CA LYS A 101 19.88 -12.58 -35.03
C LYS A 101 18.60 -13.28 -35.52
N PRO A 102 18.10 -14.31 -34.81
CA PRO A 102 16.80 -14.90 -35.12
C PRO A 102 15.68 -13.87 -35.02
N TYR A 103 14.72 -13.93 -35.95
CA TYR A 103 13.53 -13.09 -35.92
C TYR A 103 12.73 -13.29 -34.62
N GLY A 104 12.25 -12.19 -34.02
CA GLY A 104 11.43 -12.23 -32.81
C GLY A 104 12.18 -12.39 -31.49
N TYR A 105 13.50 -12.64 -31.50
CA TYR A 105 14.32 -12.70 -30.29
C TYR A 105 14.24 -11.38 -29.49
N ASP A 106 14.17 -10.27 -30.22
CA ASP A 106 14.10 -8.91 -29.71
C ASP A 106 12.86 -8.63 -28.85
N LEU A 107 11.77 -9.36 -29.08
CA LEU A 107 10.51 -9.18 -28.36
C LEU A 107 10.60 -9.62 -26.89
N PHE A 108 11.58 -10.48 -26.58
CA PHE A 108 11.80 -11.04 -25.26
C PHE A 108 13.12 -10.56 -24.66
N ARG A 109 13.78 -9.58 -25.28
CA ARG A 109 15.02 -8.98 -24.75
C ARG A 109 14.68 -8.02 -23.60
N GLY A 110 15.00 -8.44 -22.38
CA GLY A 110 14.80 -7.69 -21.13
C GLY A 110 14.06 -8.52 -20.08
N SER A 111 14.34 -8.29 -18.81
CA SER A 111 13.53 -8.87 -17.72
C SER A 111 12.07 -8.48 -17.96
N PRO A 112 11.11 -9.42 -17.91
CA PRO A 112 9.72 -9.11 -18.17
C PRO A 112 9.28 -8.00 -17.21
N THR A 113 8.93 -6.82 -17.74
CA THR A 113 8.17 -5.82 -16.98
C THR A 113 6.81 -6.47 -16.76
N THR A 114 6.73 -7.19 -15.64
CA THR A 114 5.63 -7.98 -15.06
C THR A 114 4.33 -8.08 -15.89
N PHE A 115 3.70 -9.27 -15.92
CA PHE A 115 2.35 -9.46 -16.47
C PHE A 115 1.24 -8.70 -15.71
N ALA A 116 1.56 -7.76 -14.81
CA ALA A 116 0.57 -6.90 -14.20
C ALA A 116 -0.05 -6.01 -15.29
N PRO A 117 -1.37 -6.12 -15.55
CA PRO A 117 -2.03 -5.23 -16.50
C PRO A 117 -1.87 -3.78 -16.04
N VAL A 118 -1.63 -2.88 -16.99
CA VAL A 118 -1.68 -1.44 -16.72
C VAL A 118 -3.14 -1.08 -16.47
N THR A 119 -3.53 -0.92 -15.20
CA THR A 119 -4.94 -0.74 -14.82
C THR A 119 -5.42 0.71 -14.85
N GLU A 120 -4.54 1.68 -15.11
CA GLU A 120 -4.83 3.11 -14.93
C GLU A 120 -4.32 3.98 -16.08
N ILE A 121 -4.80 3.68 -17.30
CA ILE A 121 -4.59 4.57 -18.45
C ILE A 121 -5.68 5.65 -18.40
N PRO A 122 -5.33 6.95 -18.40
CA PRO A 122 -6.33 8.02 -18.41
C PRO A 122 -7.17 7.95 -19.69
N ILE A 123 -8.49 8.11 -19.55
CA ILE A 123 -9.39 8.20 -20.69
C ILE A 123 -9.24 9.56 -21.39
N PRO A 124 -9.29 9.61 -22.73
CA PRO A 124 -9.21 10.85 -23.47
C PRO A 124 -10.44 11.73 -23.22
N SER A 125 -10.29 13.05 -23.37
CA SER A 125 -11.38 14.03 -23.19
C SER A 125 -12.54 13.84 -24.16
N GLU A 126 -12.26 13.25 -25.33
CA GLU A 126 -13.19 13.00 -26.42
C GLU A 126 -13.78 11.59 -26.42
N TYR A 127 -13.69 10.86 -25.31
CA TYR A 127 -14.27 9.52 -25.20
C TYR A 127 -15.79 9.55 -25.43
N THR A 128 -16.26 8.76 -26.38
CA THR A 128 -17.69 8.63 -26.70
C THR A 128 -18.28 7.48 -25.89
N LEU A 129 -19.30 7.77 -25.08
CA LEU A 129 -19.94 6.78 -24.22
C LEU A 129 -20.71 5.72 -25.03
N GLY A 130 -20.49 4.45 -24.69
CA GLY A 130 -21.15 3.30 -25.30
C GLY A 130 -22.18 2.64 -24.38
N PRO A 131 -23.03 1.73 -24.92
CA PRO A 131 -23.93 0.92 -24.10
C PRO A 131 -23.13 0.03 -23.13
N GLY A 132 -23.49 0.06 -21.84
CA GLY A 132 -22.82 -0.70 -20.78
C GLY A 132 -21.72 0.07 -20.04
N ASP A 133 -21.38 1.29 -20.50
CA ASP A 133 -20.56 2.21 -19.72
C ASP A 133 -21.34 2.72 -18.51
N VAL A 134 -20.63 2.97 -17.40
CA VAL A 134 -21.19 3.48 -16.15
C VAL A 134 -20.45 4.72 -15.71
N LEU A 135 -21.17 5.82 -15.50
CA LEU A 135 -20.60 7.09 -15.06
C LEU A 135 -20.68 7.21 -13.55
N ARG A 136 -19.52 7.28 -12.89
CA ARG A 136 -19.43 7.58 -11.46
C ARG A 136 -19.04 9.04 -11.25
N ILE A 137 -19.99 9.85 -10.78
CA ILE A 137 -19.84 11.29 -10.57
C ILE A 137 -19.77 11.56 -9.06
N GLN A 138 -18.74 12.29 -8.64
CA GLN A 138 -18.58 12.73 -7.26
C GLN A 138 -18.65 14.26 -7.22
N LEU A 139 -19.61 14.80 -6.48
CA LEU A 139 -19.84 16.23 -6.31
C LEU A 139 -19.46 16.63 -4.89
N TRP A 140 -18.71 17.72 -4.78
CA TRP A 140 -18.29 18.28 -3.50
C TRP A 140 -18.68 19.75 -3.40
N GLY A 141 -19.09 20.19 -2.21
CA GLY A 141 -19.48 21.58 -1.97
C GLY A 141 -20.17 21.77 -0.63
N LYS A 142 -21.20 22.62 -0.59
CA LYS A 142 -22.07 22.76 0.60
C LYS A 142 -22.76 21.43 0.95
N GLU A 143 -23.07 20.64 -0.08
CA GLU A 143 -23.55 19.28 0.03
C GLU A 143 -22.69 18.39 -0.86
N ASN A 144 -22.35 17.20 -0.36
CA ASN A 144 -21.56 16.23 -1.12
C ASN A 144 -22.49 15.12 -1.61
N GLN A 145 -22.35 14.72 -2.87
CA GLN A 145 -23.19 13.70 -3.49
C GLN A 145 -22.38 12.80 -4.41
N ASN A 146 -22.70 11.51 -4.43
CA ASN A 146 -22.13 10.54 -5.36
C ASN A 146 -23.28 9.97 -6.20
N LEU A 147 -23.15 10.03 -7.53
CA LEU A 147 -24.12 9.50 -8.47
C LEU A 147 -23.47 8.45 -9.37
N GLU A 148 -24.24 7.44 -9.71
CA GLU A 148 -23.90 6.41 -10.69
C GLU A 148 -25.00 6.38 -11.76
N LEU A 149 -24.63 6.59 -13.02
CA LEU A 149 -25.54 6.65 -14.18
C LEU A 149 -25.20 5.57 -15.19
#